data_AF-A0A936NT45-F1
#
_entry.id   AF-A0A936NT45-F1
#
_cell.length_a   1.000
_cell.length_b   1.000
_cell.length_c   1.000
_cell.angle_alpha   90.00
_cell.angle_beta   90.00
_cell.angle_gamma   90.00
#
_symmetry.space_group_name_H-M   'P 1'
#
loop_
_entity.id
_entity.type
_entity.pdbx_description
1 polymer ?
#
loop_
_entity_poly.entity_id
_entity_poly.type
_entity_poly.pdbx_seq_one_letter_code
_entity_poly.pdbx_strand_id
1 'polypeptide(L)'
;MTKIAADILKRVNELPEETRKKVEKVVVRHLEACRRVGVEPEQMDRVWIEAIEAVRQDEHFTDSLDEKWPEWEPLRSYDVYSSPADHRI
;
A
#
# COMPACT_ATOMS: atom_id res chain seq x y z
N MET A 1 7.06 28.52 -10.74
CA MET A 1 7.70 27.43 -9.98
C MET A 1 7.04 27.38 -8.63
N THR A 2 6.27 26.32 -8.37
CA THR A 2 5.65 26.04 -7.06
C THR A 2 6.75 25.98 -6.02
N LYS A 3 6.70 26.89 -5.04
CA LYS A 3 7.70 26.97 -3.97
C LYS A 3 7.55 25.74 -3.09
N ILE A 4 8.66 25.05 -2.83
CA ILE A 4 8.74 23.97 -1.86
C ILE A 4 9.45 24.54 -0.63
N ALA A 5 8.99 24.18 0.57
CA ALA A 5 9.67 24.55 1.81
C ALA A 5 11.11 24.02 1.84
N ALA A 6 12.05 24.85 2.32
CA ALA A 6 13.47 24.49 2.37
C ALA A 6 13.74 23.21 3.17
N ASP A 7 12.93 22.95 4.20
CA ASP A 7 13.05 21.76 5.05
C ASP A 7 12.68 20.47 4.31
N ILE A 8 11.73 20.54 3.38
CA ILE A 8 11.31 19.39 2.57
C ILE A 8 12.37 19.09 1.53
N LEU A 9 12.96 20.13 0.91
CA LEU A 9 14.08 19.96 0.00
C LEU A 9 15.28 19.27 0.69
N LYS A 10 15.58 19.65 1.94
CA LYS A 10 16.61 18.97 2.75
C LYS A 10 16.27 17.50 2.96
N ARG A 11 15.03 17.19 3.38
CA ARG A 11 14.59 15.80 3.57
C ARG A 11 14.73 14.96 2.31
N VAL A 12 14.35 15.49 1.14
CA VAL A 12 14.49 14.78 -0.14
C VAL A 12 15.96 14.54 -0.49
N ASN A 13 16.83 15.51 -0.21
CA ASN A 13 18.27 15.39 -0.48
C ASN A 13 18.99 14.42 0.46
N GLU A 14 18.48 14.23 1.67
CA GLU A 14 18.99 13.26 2.65
C GLU A 14 18.62 11.80 2.31
N LEU A 15 17.68 11.58 1.37
CA LEU A 15 17.30 10.23 0.95
C LEU A 15 18.41 9.58 0.10
N PRO A 16 18.55 8.24 0.18
CA PRO A 16 19.36 7.49 -0.77
C PRO A 16 18.94 7.77 -2.22
N GLU A 17 19.89 7.77 -3.16
CA GLU A 17 19.63 8.11 -4.56
C GLU A 17 18.51 7.27 -5.18
N GLU A 18 18.48 5.97 -4.89
CA GLU A 18 17.45 5.06 -5.38
C GLU A 18 16.06 5.40 -4.85
N THR A 19 15.96 5.70 -3.54
CA THR A 19 14.70 6.14 -2.91
C THR A 19 14.25 7.48 -3.48
N ARG A 20 15.17 8.43 -3.69
CA ARG A 20 14.87 9.74 -4.27
C ARG A 20 14.28 9.61 -5.68
N LYS A 21 14.86 8.76 -6.55
CA LYS A 21 14.31 8.49 -7.90
C LYS A 21 12.88 7.93 -7.83
N LYS A 22 12.59 7.03 -6.89
CA LYS A 22 11.23 6.51 -6.68
C LYS A 22 10.26 7.62 -6.27
N VAL A 23 10.66 8.48 -5.32
CA VAL A 23 9.84 9.61 -4.86
C VAL A 23 9.57 10.59 -6.00
N GLU A 24 10.59 10.98 -6.77
CA GLU A 24 10.44 11.84 -7.95
C GLU A 24 9.44 11.26 -8.95
N LYS A 25 9.49 9.96 -9.21
CA LYS A 25 8.55 9.28 -10.11
C LYS A 25 7.10 9.36 -9.63
N VAL A 26 6.87 9.22 -8.32
CA VAL A 26 5.54 9.37 -7.71
C VAL A 26 5.03 10.80 -7.88
N VAL A 27 5.87 11.80 -7.61
CA VAL A 27 5.51 13.22 -7.77
C VAL A 27 5.20 13.56 -9.23
N VAL A 28 6.04 13.13 -10.17
CA VAL A 28 5.81 13.35 -11.62
C VAL A 28 4.48 12.73 -12.04
N ARG A 29 4.19 11.49 -11.61
CA ARG A 29 2.92 10.82 -11.91
C ARG A 29 1.72 11.57 -11.34
N HIS A 30 1.84 12.13 -10.14
CA HIS A 30 0.79 12.96 -9.54
C HIS A 30 0.55 14.23 -10.37
N LEU A 31 1.61 14.94 -10.76
CA LEU A 31 1.51 16.16 -11.59
C LEU A 31 0.88 15.86 -12.96
N GLU A 32 1.25 14.76 -13.59
CA GLU A 32 0.64 14.31 -14.85
C GLU A 32 -0.85 14.00 -14.69
N ALA A 33 -1.24 13.36 -13.58
CA ALA A 33 -2.63 13.08 -13.26
C ALA A 33 -3.43 14.37 -13.06
N CYS A 34 -2.93 15.31 -12.26
CA CYS A 34 -3.53 16.63 -12.06
C CYS A 34 -3.69 17.38 -13.38
N ARG A 35 -2.64 17.41 -14.21
CA ARG A 35 -2.68 18.04 -15.54
C ARG A 35 -3.74 17.42 -16.45
N ARG A 36 -3.87 16.09 -16.44
CA ARG A 36 -4.85 15.37 -17.27
C ARG A 36 -6.30 15.66 -16.85
N VAL A 37 -6.53 15.82 -15.55
CA VAL A 37 -7.86 16.13 -15.00
C VAL A 37 -8.18 17.63 -15.07
N GLY A 38 -7.16 18.47 -15.32
CA GLY A 38 -7.30 19.93 -15.36
C GLY A 38 -7.42 20.55 -13.96
N VAL A 39 -6.90 19.87 -12.95
CA VAL A 39 -6.90 20.31 -11.55
C VAL A 39 -5.51 20.81 -11.20
N GLU A 40 -5.42 21.91 -10.45
CA GLU A 40 -4.15 22.38 -9.92
C GLU A 40 -3.68 21.40 -8.83
N PRO A 41 -2.43 20.90 -8.89
CA PRO A 41 -1.89 20.09 -7.81
C PRO A 41 -1.96 20.87 -6.49
N GLU A 42 -2.26 20.15 -5.39
CA GLU A 42 -2.37 20.73 -4.04
C GLU A 42 -1.04 21.40 -3.58
N GLN A 43 -0.97 21.80 -2.30
CA GLN A 43 0.26 22.24 -1.66
C GLN A 43 1.40 21.23 -1.93
N MET A 44 2.36 21.62 -2.77
CA MET A 44 3.44 20.72 -3.20
C MET A 44 4.24 20.13 -2.04
N ASP A 45 4.36 20.87 -0.94
CA ASP A 45 4.97 20.41 0.30
C ASP A 45 4.34 19.09 0.79
N ARG A 46 3.01 19.01 0.76
CA ARG A 46 2.26 17.81 1.13
C ARG A 46 2.50 16.67 0.16
N VAL A 47 2.47 16.94 -1.14
CA VAL A 47 2.71 15.93 -2.19
C VAL A 47 4.08 15.28 -2.02
N TRP A 48 5.11 16.05 -1.69
CA TRP A 48 6.44 15.50 -1.43
C TRP A 48 6.49 14.65 -0.16
N ILE A 49 5.85 15.08 0.93
CA ILE A 49 5.80 14.31 2.18
C ILE A 49 5.09 12.98 1.95
N GLU A 50 3.91 13.00 1.33
CA GLU A 50 3.13 11.79 1.04
C GLU A 50 3.86 10.86 0.06
N ALA A 51 4.57 11.40 -0.93
CA ALA A 51 5.38 10.58 -1.84
C ALA A 51 6.54 9.87 -1.12
N ILE A 52 7.19 10.54 -0.15
CA ILE A 52 8.24 9.92 0.68
C ILE A 52 7.65 8.79 1.52
N GLU A 53 6.51 9.02 2.15
CA GLU A 53 5.81 8.02 2.97
C GLU A 53 5.36 6.82 2.13
N ALA A 54 4.80 7.06 0.94
CA ALA A 54 4.37 6.01 0.03
C ALA A 54 5.54 5.10 -0.38
N VAL A 55 6.71 5.67 -0.72
CA VAL A 55 7.89 4.88 -1.10
C VAL A 55 8.44 4.09 0.08
N ARG A 56 8.47 4.67 1.28
CA ARG A 56 8.89 3.94 2.50
C ARG A 56 7.96 2.77 2.79
N GLN A 57 6.65 2.98 2.62
CA GLN A 57 5.66 1.95 2.85
C GLN A 57 5.80 0.81 1.83
N ASP A 58 5.97 1.12 0.54
CA ASP A 58 6.14 0.13 -0.52
C ASP A 58 7.34 -0.82 -0.24
N GLU A 59 8.45 -0.29 0.28
CA GLU A 59 9.62 -1.09 0.69
C GLU A 59 9.33 -2.04 1.86
N HIS A 60 8.39 -1.71 2.75
CA HIS A 60 8.00 -2.58 3.86
C HIS A 60 7.05 -3.71 3.44
N PHE A 61 6.24 -3.54 2.39
CA PHE A 61 5.23 -4.53 1.99
C PHE A 61 5.75 -5.56 0.98
N THR A 62 6.89 -5.32 0.33
CA THR A 62 7.51 -6.30 -0.57
C THR A 62 7.98 -7.59 0.12
N ASP A 63 8.20 -7.56 1.44
CA ASP A 63 8.66 -8.72 2.22
C ASP A 63 7.54 -9.72 2.59
N SER A 64 6.27 -9.40 2.28
CA SER A 64 5.10 -10.17 2.74
C SER A 64 4.47 -11.11 1.71
N LEU A 65 5.05 -11.23 0.50
CA LEU A 65 4.46 -12.04 -0.58
C LEU A 65 4.65 -13.56 -0.42
N ASP A 66 5.44 -13.99 0.56
CA ASP A 66 5.67 -15.41 0.87
C ASP A 66 4.70 -15.97 1.93
N GLU A 67 3.66 -15.23 2.32
CA GLU A 67 2.55 -15.82 3.07
C GLU A 67 1.81 -16.80 2.16
N LYS A 68 2.20 -18.08 2.25
CA LYS A 68 1.38 -19.20 1.77
C LYS A 68 -0.04 -18.98 2.28
N TRP A 69 -0.97 -18.79 1.36
CA TRP A 69 -2.39 -18.83 1.66
C TRP A 69 -2.69 -20.09 2.49
N PRO A 70 -3.40 -19.98 3.61
CA PRO A 70 -3.74 -21.14 4.41
C PRO A 70 -4.43 -22.18 3.55
N GLU A 71 -3.92 -23.40 3.57
CA GLU A 71 -4.55 -24.53 2.88
C GLU A 71 -5.97 -24.68 3.44
N TRP A 72 -6.95 -24.79 2.55
CA TRP A 72 -8.36 -24.95 2.94
C TRP A 72 -8.48 -26.21 3.82
N GLU A 73 -8.81 -26.03 5.11
CA GLU A 73 -9.12 -27.16 5.97
C GLU A 73 -10.49 -27.75 5.59
N PRO A 74 -10.61 -29.08 5.45
CA PRO A 74 -11.90 -29.73 5.22
C PRO A 74 -12.91 -29.37 6.30
N LEU A 75 -14.16 -29.16 5.88
CA LEU A 75 -15.28 -28.94 6.79
C LEU A 75 -15.32 -30.08 7.83
N ARG A 76 -15.12 -29.74 9.10
CA ARG A 76 -15.24 -30.70 10.21
C ARG A 76 -16.68 -31.19 10.27
N SER A 77 -16.95 -32.36 9.71
CA SER A 77 -18.22 -33.06 9.93
C SER A 77 -18.14 -33.76 11.29
N TYR A 78 -19.01 -33.36 12.21
CA TYR A 78 -19.24 -34.14 13.42
C TYR A 78 -20.15 -35.32 13.09
N ASP A 79 -19.84 -36.50 13.59
CA ASP A 79 -20.78 -37.61 13.56
C ASP A 79 -22.03 -37.19 14.33
N VAL A 80 -23.15 -37.08 13.61
CA VAL A 80 -24.44 -36.80 14.23
C VAL A 80 -24.80 -38.04 15.07
N TYR A 81 -24.97 -37.85 16.37
CA TYR A 81 -25.43 -38.92 17.26
C TYR A 81 -26.77 -39.45 16.76
N SER A 82 -26.79 -40.69 16.27
CA SER A 82 -28.03 -41.37 15.91
C SER A 82 -28.72 -41.80 17.20
N SER A 83 -29.94 -41.32 17.41
CA SER A 83 -30.70 -41.67 18.61
C SER A 83 -31.30 -43.07 18.45
N PRO A 84 -31.52 -43.81 19.55
CA PRO A 84 -32.24 -45.10 19.49
C PRO A 84 -33.67 -45.01 18.91
N ALA A 85 -34.22 -43.81 18.73
CA ALA A 85 -35.52 -43.59 18.10
C ALA A 85 -35.46 -43.69 16.57
N ASP A 86 -34.29 -43.45 15.95
CA ASP A 86 -34.10 -43.49 14.49
C ASP A 86 -34.08 -44.92 13.93
N HIS A 87 -33.99 -45.93 14.81
CA HIS A 87 -33.94 -47.35 14.46
C HIS A 87 -35.27 -48.11 14.60
N ARG A 88 -36.38 -47.42 14.87
CA ARG A 88 -37.71 -48.06 14.97
C ARG A 88 -38.44 -47.94 13.63
N ILE A 89 -38.33 -48.98 12.79
CA ILE A 89 -39.21 -49.26 11.64
C ILE A 89 -40.34 -50.16 12.12
#